data_AF-A0A257PFD2-F1
#
_entry.id   AF-A0A257PFD2-F1
#
_cell.length_a   1.000
_cell.length_b   1.000
_cell.length_c   1.000
_cell.angle_alpha   90.00
_cell.angle_beta   90.00
_cell.angle_gamma   90.00
#
_symmetry.space_group_name_H-M   'P 1'
#
loop_
_entity.id
_entity.type
_entity.pdbx_description
1 polymer ?
#
loop_
_entity_poly.entity_id
_entity_poly.type
_entity_poly.pdbx_seq_one_letter_code
_entity_poly.pdbx_strand_id
1 'polypeptide(L)'
;MKFSRPVRTLGAMAILAAFAAPALAYTGQDLAGGAKISLDAAQATALKTQPGTVADKEQEKEPGGSGLRYSFDIKAGAVTYEVGIDAVTGAVLENSVEGPNAD
;
A
#
# COMPACT_ATOMS: atom_id res chain seq x y z
N MET A 1 0.82 16.42 28.77
CA MET A 1 1.07 17.43 27.71
C MET A 1 1.33 16.67 26.42
N LYS A 2 0.56 17.00 25.39
CA LYS A 2 0.30 16.23 24.17
C LYS A 2 1.34 16.61 23.13
N PHE A 3 2.22 15.68 22.76
CA PHE A 3 3.23 15.91 21.72
C PHE A 3 2.57 15.86 20.35
N SER A 4 2.34 17.04 19.78
CA SER A 4 1.97 17.24 18.39
C SER A 4 3.10 16.73 17.48
N ARG A 5 2.78 15.85 16.54
CA ARG A 5 3.62 15.58 15.37
C ARG A 5 2.93 16.19 14.15
N PRO A 6 3.67 16.91 13.29
CA PRO A 6 3.08 17.70 12.22
C PRO A 6 2.47 16.79 11.14
N VAL A 7 1.22 17.10 10.83
CA VAL A 7 0.47 16.66 9.66
C VAL A 7 1.30 16.89 8.41
N ARG A 8 1.56 15.82 7.64
CA ARG A 8 1.94 15.93 6.24
C ARG A 8 0.68 15.73 5.41
N THR A 9 0.09 16.85 5.05
CA THR A 9 -0.95 16.97 4.04
C THR A 9 -0.34 16.71 2.65
N LEU A 10 -0.76 15.64 2.00
CA LEU A 10 -1.00 15.56 0.55
C LEU A 10 -2.48 15.16 0.48
N GLY A 11 -3.44 15.88 -0.08
CA GLY A 11 -3.37 16.74 -1.25
C GLY A 11 -4.24 16.15 -2.36
N ALA A 12 -5.50 15.81 -2.07
CA ALA A 12 -6.44 15.33 -3.08
C ALA A 12 -6.77 16.45 -4.09
N MET A 13 -6.39 16.26 -5.35
CA MET A 13 -6.88 17.06 -6.48
C MET A 13 -7.92 16.25 -7.26
N ALA A 14 -9.16 16.73 -7.26
CA ALA A 14 -10.23 16.19 -8.08
C ALA A 14 -10.10 16.67 -9.53
N ILE A 15 -10.13 15.74 -10.50
CA ILE A 15 -10.39 16.03 -11.92
C ILE A 15 -11.37 14.97 -12.45
N LEU A 16 -12.59 15.40 -12.80
CA LEU A 16 -13.50 14.64 -13.67
C LEU A 16 -13.04 14.79 -15.13
N ALA A 17 -12.69 13.69 -15.80
CA ALA A 17 -12.68 13.60 -17.26
C ALA A 17 -12.79 12.13 -17.71
N ALA A 18 -13.78 11.82 -18.53
CA ALA A 18 -14.01 10.51 -19.14
C ALA A 18 -13.06 10.27 -20.34
N PHE A 19 -12.42 9.09 -20.42
CA PHE A 19 -12.24 8.23 -21.61
C PHE A 19 -11.03 7.28 -21.45
N ALA A 20 -11.20 6.07 -22.00
CA ALA A 20 -10.19 5.01 -22.22
C ALA A 20 -9.56 4.39 -20.96
N ALA A 21 -9.78 3.08 -20.77
CA ALA A 21 -9.14 2.32 -19.70
C ALA A 21 -7.62 2.54 -19.71
N PRO A 22 -7.05 3.18 -18.69
CA PRO A 22 -5.62 3.09 -18.50
C PRO A 22 -5.38 1.72 -17.86
N ALA A 23 -4.44 0.97 -18.40
CA ALA A 23 -3.74 -0.02 -17.60
C ALA A 23 -3.39 0.68 -16.29
N LEU A 24 -3.88 0.15 -15.16
CA LEU A 24 -3.68 0.70 -13.83
C LEU A 24 -2.17 0.96 -13.68
N ALA A 25 -1.79 2.23 -13.86
CA ALA A 25 -0.43 2.66 -13.79
C ALA A 25 -0.08 2.52 -12.32
N TYR A 26 0.66 1.46 -12.02
CA TYR A 26 1.18 1.22 -10.70
C TYR A 26 1.97 2.46 -10.26
N THR A 27 1.48 3.15 -9.23
CA THR A 27 2.05 4.40 -8.67
C THR A 27 3.50 4.23 -8.18
N GLY A 28 4.03 2.99 -8.17
CA GLY A 28 5.41 2.64 -7.85
C GLY A 28 6.40 2.49 -9.01
N GLN A 29 6.06 2.84 -10.26
CA GLN A 29 6.91 2.55 -11.44
C GLN A 29 8.33 3.16 -11.36
N ASP A 30 8.51 4.28 -10.64
CA ASP A 30 9.81 4.91 -10.38
C ASP A 30 10.61 4.29 -9.21
N LEU A 31 10.00 3.41 -8.41
CA LEU A 31 10.64 2.75 -7.27
C LEU A 31 11.13 1.31 -7.58
N ALA A 32 10.89 0.83 -8.81
CA ALA A 32 11.16 -0.54 -9.23
C ALA A 32 12.64 -0.99 -9.07
N GLY A 33 13.60 -0.05 -9.00
CA GLY A 33 15.02 -0.39 -8.89
C GLY A 33 15.43 -1.05 -7.55
N GLY A 34 14.63 -0.90 -6.49
CA GLY A 34 14.96 -1.39 -5.14
C GLY A 34 14.35 -2.75 -4.79
N ALA A 35 13.17 -3.08 -5.34
CA ALA A 35 12.44 -4.28 -4.97
C ALA A 35 13.17 -5.56 -5.44
N LYS A 36 13.16 -6.59 -4.60
CA LYS A 36 13.72 -7.92 -4.90
C LYS A 36 12.66 -9.01 -5.00
N ILE A 37 11.48 -8.79 -4.43
CA ILE A 37 10.32 -9.64 -4.67
C ILE A 37 9.35 -8.97 -5.64
N SER A 38 8.64 -9.78 -6.43
CA SER A 38 7.62 -9.28 -7.33
C SER A 38 6.39 -8.81 -6.55
N LEU A 39 5.64 -7.87 -7.16
CA LEU A 39 4.34 -7.44 -6.65
C LEU A 39 3.39 -8.62 -6.43
N ASP A 40 3.37 -9.59 -7.35
CA ASP A 40 2.51 -10.78 -7.24
C ASP A 40 2.91 -11.68 -6.07
N ALA A 41 4.21 -11.84 -5.80
CA ALA A 41 4.69 -12.59 -4.64
C ALA A 41 4.32 -11.89 -3.33
N ALA A 42 4.45 -10.56 -3.30
CA ALA A 42 4.02 -9.75 -2.16
C ALA A 42 2.51 -9.83 -1.95
N GLN A 43 1.71 -9.72 -3.02
CA GLN A 43 0.25 -9.82 -2.97
C GLN A 43 -0.21 -11.20 -2.48
N ALA A 44 0.45 -12.27 -2.91
CA ALA A 44 0.18 -13.62 -2.42
C ALA A 44 0.50 -13.77 -0.93
N THR A 45 1.56 -13.14 -0.44
CA THR A 45 1.87 -13.11 1.00
C THR A 45 0.86 -12.28 1.76
N ALA A 46 0.46 -11.11 1.24
CA ALA A 46 -0.53 -10.25 1.86
C ALA A 46 -1.89 -10.96 2.01
N LEU A 47 -2.36 -11.64 0.95
CA LEU A 47 -3.61 -12.41 0.98
C LEU A 47 -3.56 -13.66 1.89
N LYS A 48 -2.36 -14.22 2.14
CA LYS A 48 -2.18 -15.27 3.14
C LYS A 48 -2.22 -14.71 4.56
N THR A 49 -1.69 -13.51 4.76
CA THR A 49 -1.68 -12.80 6.06
C THR A 49 -3.08 -12.30 6.42
N GLN A 50 -3.80 -11.74 5.46
CA GLN A 50 -5.18 -11.27 5.60
C GLN A 50 -6.02 -11.77 4.40
N PRO A 51 -6.87 -12.80 4.60
CA PRO A 51 -7.76 -13.26 3.55
C PRO A 51 -8.80 -12.19 3.19
N GLY A 52 -8.94 -11.89 1.90
CA GLY A 52 -9.90 -10.91 1.42
C GLY A 52 -9.74 -10.63 -0.07
N THR A 53 -10.21 -9.45 -0.48
CA THR A 53 -10.03 -8.96 -1.85
C THR A 53 -9.14 -7.72 -1.81
N VAL A 54 -8.06 -7.72 -2.60
CA VAL A 54 -7.21 -6.53 -2.75
C VAL A 54 -8.01 -5.44 -3.43
N ALA A 55 -8.18 -4.30 -2.75
CA ALA A 55 -8.87 -3.12 -3.23
C ALA A 55 -7.88 -2.12 -3.84
N ASP A 56 -6.70 -1.97 -3.26
CA ASP A 56 -5.61 -1.15 -3.80
C ASP A 56 -4.23 -1.75 -3.49
N LYS A 57 -3.20 -1.26 -4.19
CA LYS A 57 -1.81 -1.65 -3.97
C LYS A 57 -0.83 -0.57 -4.41
N GLU A 58 0.14 -0.30 -3.54
CA GLU A 58 1.14 0.75 -3.73
C GLU A 58 2.55 0.21 -3.47
N GLN A 59 3.58 0.93 -3.95
CA GLN A 59 4.96 0.71 -3.53
C GLN A 59 5.47 1.99 -2.90
N GLU A 60 6.06 1.89 -1.73
CA GLU A 60 6.36 3.05 -0.90
C GLU A 60 7.74 2.95 -0.26
N LYS A 61 8.28 4.10 0.10
CA LYS A 61 9.48 4.21 0.93
C LYS A 61 9.10 4.72 2.31
N GLU A 62 9.14 3.81 3.27
CA GLU A 62 8.83 4.08 4.66
C GLU A 62 9.88 3.48 5.59
N PRO A 63 10.09 4.04 6.80
CA PRO A 63 10.91 3.40 7.82
C PRO A 63 10.42 1.99 8.17
N GLY A 64 11.36 1.08 8.44
CA GLY A 64 11.08 -0.33 8.74
C GLY A 64 11.56 -1.26 7.63
N GLY A 65 11.96 -2.48 8.00
CA GLY A 65 12.50 -3.47 7.06
C GLY A 65 13.68 -2.92 6.24
N SER A 66 13.63 -3.13 4.93
CA SER A 66 14.56 -2.63 3.93
C SER A 66 14.37 -1.15 3.56
N GLY A 67 13.34 -0.49 4.10
CA GLY A 67 12.97 0.87 3.73
C GLY A 67 12.14 0.98 2.44
N LEU A 68 11.74 -0.16 1.87
CA LEU A 68 10.87 -0.25 0.69
C LEU A 68 9.79 -1.30 0.95
N ARG A 69 8.52 -0.93 0.79
CA ARG A 69 7.38 -1.83 1.03
C ARG A 69 6.38 -1.80 -0.13
N TYR A 70 5.67 -2.89 -0.30
CA TYR A 70 4.39 -2.95 -0.99
C TYR A 70 3.29 -2.82 0.05
N SER A 71 2.37 -1.88 -0.10
CA SER A 71 1.16 -1.81 0.72
C SER A 71 -0.04 -2.38 -0.05
N PHE A 72 -0.95 -3.05 0.66
CA PHE A 72 -2.14 -3.66 0.11
C PHE A 72 -3.34 -3.38 1.00
N ASP A 73 -4.35 -2.73 0.43
CA ASP A 73 -5.65 -2.59 1.06
C ASP A 73 -6.46 -3.84 0.78
N ILE A 74 -6.81 -4.58 1.83
CA ILE A 74 -7.53 -5.85 1.72
C ILE A 74 -8.90 -5.72 2.37
N LYS A 75 -9.95 -5.77 1.54
CA LYS A 75 -11.33 -5.82 2.00
C LYS A 75 -11.68 -7.22 2.52
N ALA A 76 -12.06 -7.28 3.79
CA ALA A 76 -12.60 -8.46 4.46
C ALA A 76 -13.96 -8.11 5.06
N GLY A 77 -15.03 -8.36 4.28
CA GLY A 77 -16.38 -7.94 4.64
C GLY A 77 -16.54 -6.42 4.61
N ALA A 78 -16.91 -5.82 5.75
CA ALA A 78 -17.12 -4.38 5.89
C ALA A 78 -15.86 -3.62 6.37
N VAL A 79 -14.76 -4.34 6.60
CA VAL A 79 -13.51 -3.78 7.11
C VAL A 79 -12.45 -3.86 6.01
N THR A 80 -11.68 -2.78 5.86
CA THR A 80 -10.45 -2.79 5.06
C THR A 80 -9.27 -2.92 6.03
N TYR A 81 -8.30 -3.73 5.64
CA TYR A 81 -7.05 -3.91 6.35
C TYR A 81 -5.89 -3.47 5.47
N GLU A 82 -4.96 -2.72 6.03
CA GLU A 82 -3.70 -2.42 5.37
C GLU A 82 -2.69 -3.54 5.70
N VAL A 83 -2.05 -4.09 4.67
CA VAL A 83 -0.99 -5.10 4.81
C VAL A 83 0.27 -4.66 4.07
N GLY A 84 1.26 -4.20 4.83
CA GLY A 84 2.58 -3.84 4.32
C GLY A 84 3.52 -5.05 4.22
N ILE A 85 4.11 -5.29 3.06
CA ILE A 85 5.10 -6.33 2.79
C ILE A 85 6.43 -5.70 2.37
N ASP A 86 7.53 -6.07 3.01
CA ASP A 86 8.87 -5.63 2.63
C ASP A 86 9.19 -6.05 1.19
N ALA A 87 9.46 -5.08 0.32
CA ALA A 87 9.66 -5.31 -1.12
C ALA A 87 10.99 -6.00 -1.44
N VAL A 88 11.89 -6.16 -0.47
CA VAL A 88 13.19 -6.84 -0.60
C VAL A 88 13.17 -8.23 0.04
N THR A 89 12.63 -8.33 1.25
CA THR A 89 12.69 -9.57 2.06
C THR A 89 11.41 -10.40 2.01
N GLY A 90 10.27 -9.78 1.65
CA GLY A 90 8.95 -10.40 1.73
C GLY A 90 8.40 -10.55 3.15
N ALA A 91 9.05 -9.95 4.14
CA ALA A 91 8.54 -9.93 5.51
C ALA A 91 7.25 -9.11 5.61
N VAL A 92 6.31 -9.55 6.45
CA VAL A 92 5.14 -8.75 6.82
C VAL A 92 5.61 -7.65 7.77
N LEU A 93 5.40 -6.39 7.37
CA LEU A 93 5.71 -5.19 8.15
C LEU A 93 4.47 -4.63 8.84
N GLU A 94 3.29 -4.84 8.26
CA GLU A 94 2.01 -4.34 8.78
C GLU A 94 0.86 -5.31 8.48
N ASN A 95 -0.11 -5.35 9.38
CA ASN A 95 -1.43 -5.95 9.21
C ASN A 95 -2.36 -5.29 10.24
N SER A 96 -3.00 -4.20 9.85
CA SER A 96 -3.81 -3.36 10.73
C SER A 96 -5.14 -3.01 10.06
N VAL A 97 -6.13 -2.55 10.84
CA VAL A 97 -7.36 -2.02 10.25
C VAL A 97 -7.02 -0.66 9.63
N GLU A 98 -7.44 -0.47 8.39
CA GLU A 98 -7.31 0.77 7.63
C GLU A 98 -7.71 1.97 8.50
N GLY A 99 -6.82 2.97 8.57
CA GLY A 99 -7.08 4.17 9.36
C GLY A 99 -8.24 4.99 8.79
N PRO A 100 -8.81 5.93 9.58
CA PRO A 100 -9.80 6.89 9.08
C PRO A 100 -9.25 7.84 8.00
N ASN A 101 -7.95 7.76 7.67
CA ASN A 101 -7.30 8.44 6.56
C ASN A 101 -6.73 7.39 5.59
N ALA A 102 -7.58 6.50 5.08
CA ALA A 102 -7.23 5.62 3.97
C ALA A 102 -6.85 6.48 2.76
N ASP A 103 -5.75 6.14 2.09
CA ASP A 103 -5.21 6.89 0.95
C ASP A 103 -6.11 6.83 -0.31
#